data_AF-A0A7G8PHJ2-F1
#
_entry.id   AF-A0A7G8PHJ2-F1
#
_cell.length_a   1.000
_cell.length_b   1.000
_cell.length_c   1.000
_cell.angle_alpha   90.00
_cell.angle_beta   90.00
_cell.angle_gamma   90.00
#
_symmetry.space_group_name_H-M   'P 1'
#
loop_
_entity.id
_entity.type
_entity.pdbx_description
1 polymer ?
#
loop_
_entity_poly.entity_id
_entity_poly.type
_entity_poly.pdbx_seq_one_letter_code
_entity_poly.pdbx_strand_id
1 'polypeptide(L)'
;MAVLGVFGGLVSALYGIASNSPLAVTLAVGLVLASIEVIVLTKAAGGFSAVLIPVLAVNSVLLSSMFLWDGIRVESIVSVKLRVTEEYHIQAAVIGIVFSAAYTAGALLAGPQPVRITLAQIGKSISELGQTFKIPDGALVITGYAGILLTIYGRQGGLLQGSYNVVDGPSWAVALSNAIAPLAILVLSIVASKPGPWRWLAIIGIGIWFLLLFARASRTIAVFPIILLFARTFTSGARVRPHSVALVVIGTIFLMQLPLVGRANPDGVGIIPLTQQVLSRPEEIFSGFSLGGILGNILFTGPLTGVVANRQIPLEAFWVSINPLPGSWAGWSEYKGILRVDSSTPYNALGELGAQGWFALVAVAFAVGLLLALSTRIASRLDGAFALAASLLVLGITVFFSVSILQYNLRSSVRLIWYILGGLTLIWMASVAIKPRRASSTGNQHTHADPMSDLSQPSQIAGKD
;
A
#
# COMPACT_ATOMS: atom_id res chain seq x y z
N MET A 1 19.92 -5.43 6.12
CA MET A 1 18.77 -5.02 6.95
C MET A 1 18.53 -5.96 8.11
N ALA A 2 18.14 -7.23 7.93
CA ALA A 2 17.88 -8.15 9.05
C ALA A 2 19.08 -8.31 10.02
N VAL A 3 20.30 -8.45 9.49
CA VAL A 3 21.52 -8.50 10.32
C VAL A 3 21.70 -7.21 11.14
N LEU A 4 21.51 -6.04 10.52
CA LEU A 4 21.57 -4.75 11.23
C LEU A 4 20.48 -4.62 12.30
N GLY A 5 19.30 -5.19 12.06
CA GLY A 5 18.22 -5.25 13.05
C GLY A 5 18.56 -6.13 14.25
N VAL A 6 19.14 -7.32 14.04
CA VAL A 6 19.60 -8.21 15.13
C VAL A 6 20.69 -7.53 15.96
N PHE A 7 21.71 -6.95 15.30
CA PHE A 7 22.79 -6.27 16.00
C PHE A 7 22.31 -5.01 16.73
N GLY A 8 21.46 -4.19 16.09
CA GLY A 8 20.85 -3.02 16.74
C GLY A 8 19.98 -3.41 17.94
N GLY A 9 19.25 -4.52 17.83
CA GLY A 9 18.48 -5.10 18.93
C GLY A 9 19.36 -5.56 20.09
N LEU A 10 20.44 -6.29 19.82
CA LEU A 10 21.39 -6.74 20.85
C LEU A 10 22.07 -5.59 21.58
N VAL A 11 22.51 -4.55 20.86
CA VAL A 11 23.11 -3.35 21.47
C VAL A 11 22.09 -2.62 22.34
N SER A 12 20.84 -2.48 21.85
CA SER A 12 19.75 -1.88 22.63
C SER A 12 19.42 -2.69 23.88
N ALA A 13 19.50 -4.03 23.83
CA ALA A 13 19.28 -4.91 24.98
C ALA A 13 20.36 -4.69 26.04
N LEU A 14 21.62 -4.71 25.63
CA LEU A 14 22.75 -4.48 26.54
C LEU A 14 22.67 -3.10 27.19
N TYR A 15 22.33 -2.07 26.40
CA TYR A 15 22.09 -0.73 26.93
C TYR A 15 20.91 -0.69 27.90
N GLY A 16 19.78 -1.32 27.56
CA GLY A 16 18.59 -1.35 28.41
C GLY A 16 18.80 -2.07 29.74
N ILE A 17 19.53 -3.18 29.71
CA ILE A 17 19.95 -3.91 30.92
C ILE A 17 20.89 -3.03 31.77
N ALA A 18 21.87 -2.37 31.15
CA ALA A 18 22.82 -1.51 31.85
C ALA A 18 22.18 -0.24 32.46
N SER A 19 21.15 0.30 31.81
CA SER A 19 20.45 1.53 32.22
C SER A 19 19.17 1.28 33.03
N ASN A 20 18.79 0.02 33.25
CA ASN A 20 17.52 -0.38 33.87
C ASN A 20 16.29 0.33 33.24
N SER A 21 16.30 0.49 31.91
CA SER A 21 15.24 1.16 31.15
C SER A 21 14.29 0.13 30.51
N PRO A 22 13.02 0.03 30.97
CA PRO A 22 12.03 -0.88 30.37
C PRO A 22 11.78 -0.60 28.89
N LEU A 23 11.83 0.67 28.48
CA LEU A 23 11.72 1.09 27.08
C LEU A 23 12.84 0.50 26.23
N ALA A 24 14.10 0.59 26.68
CA ALA A 24 15.24 0.05 25.95
C ALA A 24 15.19 -1.48 25.85
N VAL A 25 14.77 -2.18 26.91
CA VAL A 25 14.55 -3.64 26.89
C VAL A 25 13.46 -4.01 25.88
N THR A 26 12.33 -3.29 25.89
CA THR A 26 11.21 -3.55 24.96
C THR A 26 11.63 -3.33 23.51
N LEU A 27 12.36 -2.26 23.22
CA LEU A 27 12.92 -2.01 21.89
C LEU A 27 13.79 -3.18 21.44
N ALA A 28 14.70 -3.61 22.31
CA ALA A 28 15.67 -4.63 21.98
C ALA A 28 15.01 -5.96 21.62
N VAL A 29 14.03 -6.38 22.45
CA VAL A 29 13.21 -7.56 22.18
C VAL A 29 12.47 -7.41 20.86
N GLY A 30 11.84 -6.26 20.61
CA GLY A 30 11.14 -5.99 19.36
C GLY A 30 12.02 -6.05 18.13
N LEU A 31 13.22 -5.46 18.17
CA LEU A 31 14.18 -5.48 17.05
C LEU A 31 14.70 -6.89 16.75
N VAL A 32 15.00 -7.67 17.80
CA VAL A 32 15.44 -9.07 17.64
C VAL A 32 14.32 -9.91 17.03
N LEU A 33 13.11 -9.84 17.58
CA LEU A 33 11.96 -10.61 17.07
C LEU A 33 11.60 -10.20 15.65
N ALA A 34 11.49 -8.90 15.34
CA ALA A 34 11.23 -8.42 13.98
C ALA A 34 12.28 -8.94 12.98
N SER A 35 13.55 -9.01 13.39
CA SER A 35 14.61 -9.53 12.54
C SER A 35 14.50 -11.04 12.31
N ILE A 36 14.16 -11.80 13.35
CA ILE A 36 13.90 -13.24 13.25
C ILE A 36 12.70 -13.49 12.32
N GLU A 37 11.59 -12.77 12.50
CA GLU A 37 10.39 -12.88 11.66
C GLU A 37 10.70 -12.64 10.18
N VAL A 38 11.47 -11.58 9.88
CA VAL A 38 11.90 -11.27 8.50
C VAL A 38 12.74 -12.40 7.92
N ILE A 39 13.71 -12.93 8.67
CA ILE A 39 14.56 -14.05 8.21
C ILE A 39 13.71 -15.30 7.97
N VAL A 40 12.85 -15.65 8.93
CA VAL A 40 12.02 -16.86 8.90
C VAL A 40 11.03 -16.80 7.74
N LEU A 41 10.30 -15.69 7.56
CA LEU A 41 9.35 -15.53 6.47
C LEU A 41 10.04 -15.48 5.10
N THR A 42 11.18 -14.80 4.99
CA THR A 42 11.95 -14.76 3.73
C THR A 42 12.46 -16.16 3.36
N LYS A 43 12.98 -16.91 4.34
CA LYS A 43 13.45 -18.28 4.13
C LYS A 43 12.30 -19.23 3.78
N ALA A 44 11.18 -19.15 4.51
CA ALA A 44 10.00 -19.98 4.26
C ALA A 44 9.39 -19.73 2.88
N ALA A 45 9.41 -18.48 2.41
CA ALA A 45 8.96 -18.12 1.08
C ALA A 45 10.01 -18.40 -0.02
N GLY A 46 11.26 -18.72 0.32
CA GLY A 46 12.34 -18.82 -0.67
C GLY A 46 12.67 -17.49 -1.37
N GLY A 47 12.43 -16.35 -0.70
CA GLY A 47 12.63 -15.01 -1.26
C GLY A 47 11.71 -13.95 -0.65
N PHE A 48 11.61 -12.79 -1.30
CA PHE A 48 10.69 -11.72 -0.86
C PHE A 48 9.24 -12.15 -1.07
N SER A 49 8.43 -12.02 -0.02
CA SER A 49 6.98 -12.25 -0.05
C SER A 49 6.24 -11.01 0.45
N ALA A 50 5.04 -10.76 -0.09
CA ALA A 50 4.20 -9.65 0.34
C ALA A 50 3.84 -9.73 1.84
N VAL A 51 3.80 -10.93 2.42
CA VAL A 51 3.53 -11.13 3.86
C VAL A 51 4.60 -10.54 4.79
N LEU A 52 5.78 -10.20 4.27
CA LEU A 52 6.81 -9.51 5.06
C LEU A 52 6.42 -8.05 5.37
N ILE A 53 5.58 -7.44 4.53
CA ILE A 53 5.32 -6.00 4.57
C ILE A 53 4.60 -5.58 5.85
N PRO A 54 3.53 -6.27 6.31
CA PRO A 54 2.87 -5.90 7.57
C PRO A 54 3.79 -6.01 8.78
N VAL A 55 4.61 -7.07 8.86
CA VAL A 55 5.60 -7.26 9.94
C VAL A 55 6.60 -6.12 9.97
N LEU A 56 7.17 -5.77 8.81
CA LEU A 56 8.11 -4.66 8.70
C LEU A 56 7.46 -3.33 9.07
N ALA A 57 6.27 -3.04 8.56
CA ALA A 57 5.58 -1.78 8.80
C ALA A 57 5.19 -1.61 10.27
N VAL A 58 4.56 -2.61 10.87
CA VAL A 58 4.08 -2.57 12.26
C VAL A 58 5.24 -2.42 13.23
N ASN A 59 6.26 -3.30 13.13
CA ASN A 59 7.41 -3.22 14.01
C ASN A 59 8.20 -1.92 13.80
N SER A 60 8.45 -1.50 12.55
CA SER A 60 9.22 -0.27 12.29
C SER A 60 8.53 0.96 12.87
N VAL A 61 7.21 1.10 12.67
CA VAL A 61 6.48 2.29 13.14
C VAL A 61 6.36 2.31 14.65
N LEU A 62 5.95 1.19 15.28
CA LEU A 62 5.70 1.17 16.72
C LEU A 62 7.00 1.25 17.52
N LEU A 63 8.05 0.52 17.12
CA LEU A 63 9.34 0.61 17.80
C LEU A 63 9.99 1.97 17.60
N SER A 64 9.94 2.56 16.40
CA SER A 64 10.53 3.89 16.16
C SER A 64 9.76 4.99 16.90
N SER A 65 8.44 4.84 17.05
CA SER A 65 7.63 5.84 17.77
C SER A 65 8.05 6.00 19.23
N MET A 66 8.55 4.94 19.88
CA MET A 66 8.99 5.00 21.28
C MET A 66 10.15 6.00 21.50
N PHE A 67 11.01 6.17 20.50
CA PHE A 67 12.22 7.01 20.62
C PHE A 67 12.03 8.37 19.99
N LEU A 68 11.38 8.40 18.83
CA LEU A 68 11.32 9.60 18.01
C LEU A 68 10.14 10.48 18.35
N TRP A 69 9.08 9.95 18.98
CA TRP A 69 7.83 10.69 19.16
C TRP A 69 8.01 11.99 19.96
N ASP A 70 8.71 11.96 21.08
CA ASP A 70 8.85 13.17 21.91
C ASP A 70 9.62 14.29 21.20
N GLY A 71 10.61 13.94 20.38
CA GLY A 71 11.36 14.90 19.55
C GLY A 71 10.52 15.46 18.41
N ILE A 72 9.70 14.65 17.75
CA ILE A 72 8.93 15.06 16.56
C ILE A 72 7.53 15.58 16.87
N ARG A 73 6.98 15.34 18.08
CA ARG A 73 5.59 15.70 18.43
C ARG A 73 5.33 17.19 18.23
N VAL A 74 6.31 18.03 18.58
CA VAL A 74 6.18 19.49 18.47
C VAL A 74 5.99 19.89 17.01
N GLU A 75 6.75 19.27 16.11
CA GLU A 75 6.75 19.52 14.67
C GLU A 75 5.64 18.76 13.90
N SER A 76 5.04 17.75 14.52
CA SER A 76 4.01 16.94 13.90
C SER A 76 2.75 17.76 13.54
N ILE A 77 2.36 17.70 12.27
CA ILE A 77 1.10 18.26 11.77
C ILE A 77 0.05 17.15 11.80
N VAL A 78 -0.48 16.91 12.99
CA VAL A 78 -1.57 15.96 13.26
C VAL A 78 -2.74 16.68 13.93
N SER A 79 -3.95 16.17 13.75
CA SER A 79 -5.18 16.72 14.34
C SER A 79 -5.16 16.70 15.87
N VAL A 80 -4.53 15.67 16.48
CA VAL A 80 -4.43 15.53 17.93
C VAL A 80 -2.98 15.30 18.34
N LYS A 81 -2.45 16.17 19.20
CA LYS A 81 -1.14 15.95 19.83
C LYS A 81 -1.33 15.19 21.14
N LEU A 82 -1.06 13.88 21.12
CA LEU A 82 -1.12 13.04 22.31
C LEU A 82 0.19 13.15 23.10
N ARG A 83 0.08 13.60 24.36
CA ARG A 83 1.13 13.39 25.37
C ARG A 83 0.83 12.08 26.05
N VAL A 84 1.74 11.12 25.89
CA VAL A 84 1.61 9.79 26.47
C VAL A 84 2.81 9.51 27.36
N THR A 85 2.60 8.71 28.40
CA THR A 85 3.69 8.27 29.29
C THR A 85 4.50 7.16 28.60
N GLU A 86 5.67 6.85 29.16
CA GLU A 86 6.50 5.73 28.73
C GLU A 86 5.72 4.40 28.67
N GLU A 87 4.80 4.19 29.61
CA GLU A 87 3.95 2.99 29.70
C GLU A 87 3.10 2.78 28.43
N TYR A 88 2.48 3.83 27.90
CA TYR A 88 1.69 3.76 26.68
C TYR A 88 2.57 3.44 25.45
N HIS A 89 3.80 3.95 25.40
CA HIS A 89 4.76 3.61 24.34
C HIS A 89 5.18 2.14 24.40
N ILE A 90 5.49 1.64 25.61
CA ILE A 90 5.82 0.24 25.83
C ILE A 90 4.63 -0.65 25.44
N GLN A 91 3.42 -0.32 25.89
CA GLN A 91 2.22 -1.09 25.58
C GLN A 91 1.96 -1.13 24.06
N ALA A 92 2.08 -0.01 23.36
CA ALA A 92 1.92 0.04 21.91
C ALA A 92 2.95 -0.87 21.21
N ALA A 93 4.21 -0.84 21.64
CA ALA A 93 5.25 -1.71 21.10
C ALA A 93 4.98 -3.20 21.38
N VAL A 94 4.56 -3.54 22.60
CA VAL A 94 4.18 -4.93 22.95
C VAL A 94 3.02 -5.41 22.07
N ILE A 95 1.99 -4.59 21.84
CA ILE A 95 0.89 -4.90 20.92
C ILE A 95 1.43 -5.18 19.51
N GLY A 96 2.36 -4.35 19.02
CA GLY A 96 3.01 -4.52 17.72
C GLY A 96 3.80 -5.82 17.58
N ILE A 97 4.58 -6.16 18.61
CA ILE A 97 5.38 -7.39 18.69
C ILE A 97 4.45 -8.62 18.69
N VAL A 98 3.45 -8.63 19.58
CA VAL A 98 2.50 -9.75 19.68
C VAL A 98 1.71 -9.94 18.39
N PHE A 99 1.24 -8.84 17.78
CA PHE A 99 0.57 -8.87 16.48
C PHE A 99 1.47 -9.51 15.42
N SER A 100 2.72 -9.05 15.32
CA SER A 100 3.65 -9.52 14.27
C SER A 100 4.04 -10.98 14.47
N ALA A 101 4.20 -11.44 15.71
CA ALA A 101 4.48 -12.84 16.03
C ALA A 101 3.32 -13.76 15.67
N ALA A 102 2.09 -13.40 16.08
CA ALA A 102 0.89 -14.16 15.75
C ALA A 102 0.60 -14.17 14.24
N TYR A 103 0.75 -13.01 13.58
CA TYR A 103 0.67 -12.88 12.13
C TYR A 103 1.68 -13.78 11.43
N THR A 104 2.94 -13.78 11.86
CA THR A 104 4.01 -14.60 11.30
C THR A 104 3.69 -16.08 11.45
N ALA A 105 3.20 -16.51 12.63
CA ALA A 105 2.79 -17.89 12.86
C ALA A 105 1.66 -18.33 11.91
N GLY A 106 0.64 -17.49 11.72
CA GLY A 106 -0.44 -17.73 10.76
C GLY A 106 0.07 -17.83 9.33
N ALA A 107 0.95 -16.90 8.93
CA ALA A 107 1.55 -16.90 7.60
C ALA A 107 2.37 -18.17 7.34
N LEU A 108 3.19 -18.60 8.30
CA LEU A 108 4.00 -19.82 8.22
C LEU A 108 3.14 -21.08 8.09
N LEU A 109 2.01 -21.16 8.82
CA LEU A 109 1.08 -22.28 8.70
C LEU A 109 0.53 -22.43 7.27
N ALA A 110 0.21 -21.32 6.61
CA ALA A 110 -0.24 -21.35 5.22
C ALA A 110 0.89 -21.54 4.20
N GLY A 111 2.15 -21.34 4.59
CA GLY A 111 3.33 -21.50 3.74
C GLY A 111 3.43 -20.40 2.67
N PRO A 112 3.98 -19.21 3.01
CA PRO A 112 3.96 -18.05 2.13
C PRO A 112 4.73 -18.33 0.84
N GLN A 113 4.32 -17.73 -0.27
CA GLN A 113 5.01 -17.86 -1.54
C GLN A 113 5.75 -16.57 -1.89
N PRO A 114 6.90 -16.67 -2.58
CA PRO A 114 7.63 -15.48 -2.98
C PRO A 114 6.82 -14.76 -4.06
N VAL A 115 6.91 -13.43 -4.07
CA VAL A 115 6.43 -12.65 -5.21
C VAL A 115 7.38 -12.94 -6.37
N ARG A 116 7.00 -13.86 -7.26
CA ARG A 116 7.82 -14.33 -8.40
C ARG A 116 8.03 -13.27 -9.48
N ILE A 117 7.72 -12.02 -9.19
CA ILE A 117 7.66 -10.97 -10.17
C ILE A 117 8.82 -10.01 -9.92
N THR A 118 9.84 -10.15 -10.76
CA THR A 118 10.89 -9.13 -10.88
C THR A 118 10.33 -7.87 -11.52
N LEU A 119 10.90 -6.70 -11.23
CA LEU A 119 10.53 -5.43 -11.90
C LEU A 119 10.60 -5.55 -13.43
N ALA A 120 11.55 -6.33 -13.95
CA ALA A 120 11.66 -6.61 -15.38
C ALA A 120 10.48 -7.43 -15.91
N GLN A 121 10.04 -8.46 -15.17
CA GLN A 121 8.83 -9.22 -15.50
C GLN A 121 7.56 -8.39 -15.36
N ILE A 122 7.47 -7.45 -14.40
CA ILE A 122 6.37 -6.48 -14.35
C ILE A 122 6.28 -5.74 -15.67
N GLY A 123 7.38 -5.09 -16.10
CA GLY A 123 7.40 -4.33 -17.35
C GLY A 123 7.05 -5.19 -18.56
N LYS A 124 7.63 -6.40 -18.66
CA LYS A 124 7.36 -7.32 -19.77
C LYS A 124 5.91 -7.81 -19.78
N SER A 125 5.41 -8.34 -18.67
CA SER A 125 4.04 -8.88 -18.59
C SER A 125 2.99 -7.78 -18.69
N ILE A 126 3.28 -6.58 -18.20
CA ILE A 126 2.43 -5.40 -18.44
C ILE A 126 2.40 -5.04 -19.92
N SER A 127 3.56 -5.01 -20.59
CA SER A 127 3.64 -4.76 -22.03
C SER A 127 2.91 -5.84 -22.82
N GLU A 128 3.04 -7.12 -22.45
CA GLU A 128 2.33 -8.24 -23.04
C GLU A 128 0.82 -8.13 -22.81
N LEU A 129 0.39 -7.73 -21.60
CA LEU A 129 -1.02 -7.50 -21.26
C LEU A 129 -1.59 -6.34 -22.08
N GLY A 130 -0.85 -5.24 -22.23
CA GLY A 130 -1.21 -4.14 -23.11
C GLY A 130 -1.22 -4.49 -24.60
N GLN A 131 -0.44 -5.49 -25.04
CA GLN A 131 -0.52 -6.02 -26.41
C GLN A 131 -1.70 -6.98 -26.59
N THR A 132 -2.03 -7.75 -25.54
CA THR A 132 -3.13 -8.72 -25.54
C THR A 132 -4.47 -8.02 -25.56
N PHE A 133 -4.64 -7.04 -24.65
CA PHE A 133 -5.77 -6.14 -24.65
C PHE A 133 -5.34 -4.91 -25.46
N LYS A 134 -5.49 -4.97 -26.80
CA LYS A 134 -5.31 -3.80 -27.68
C LYS A 134 -6.38 -2.74 -27.38
N ILE A 135 -6.36 -2.15 -26.18
CA ILE A 135 -7.25 -1.08 -25.78
C ILE A 135 -6.78 0.16 -26.54
N PRO A 136 -7.63 0.75 -27.40
CA PRO A 136 -7.27 1.95 -28.13
C PRO A 136 -6.89 3.07 -27.14
N ASP A 137 -5.83 3.84 -27.44
CA ASP A 137 -5.40 4.92 -26.55
C ASP A 137 -6.54 5.93 -26.27
N GLY A 138 -7.44 6.15 -27.23
CA GLY A 138 -8.66 6.96 -27.04
C GLY A 138 -9.58 6.43 -25.94
N ALA A 139 -9.73 5.11 -25.81
CA ALA A 139 -10.55 4.50 -24.75
C ALA A 139 -9.91 4.70 -23.36
N LEU A 140 -8.57 4.64 -23.26
CA LEU A 140 -7.83 4.94 -22.03
C LEU A 140 -7.99 6.42 -21.63
N VAL A 141 -7.91 7.34 -22.60
CA VAL A 141 -8.17 8.76 -22.35
C VAL A 141 -9.60 8.99 -21.88
N ILE A 142 -10.61 8.43 -22.58
CA ILE A 142 -12.02 8.52 -22.17
C ILE A 142 -12.21 8.00 -20.74
N THR A 143 -11.58 6.87 -20.39
CA THR A 143 -11.61 6.30 -19.03
C THR A 143 -11.01 7.27 -18.00
N GLY A 144 -9.87 7.89 -18.33
CA GLY A 144 -9.24 8.89 -17.48
C GLY A 144 -10.13 10.11 -17.23
N TYR A 145 -10.77 10.62 -18.28
CA TYR A 145 -11.73 11.74 -18.20
C TYR A 145 -13.04 11.35 -17.50
N ALA A 146 -13.51 10.11 -17.64
CA ALA A 146 -14.65 9.63 -16.87
C ALA A 146 -14.35 9.66 -15.35
N GLY A 147 -13.12 9.32 -14.95
CA GLY A 147 -12.66 9.48 -13.56
C GLY A 147 -12.64 10.94 -13.09
N ILE A 148 -12.26 11.88 -13.96
CA ILE A 148 -12.31 13.33 -13.70
C ILE A 148 -13.76 13.76 -13.45
N LEU A 149 -14.68 13.42 -14.37
CA LEU A 149 -16.09 13.76 -14.27
C LEU A 149 -16.73 13.18 -13.01
N LEU A 150 -16.42 11.92 -12.69
CA LEU A 150 -16.88 11.27 -11.45
C LEU A 150 -16.34 11.99 -10.21
N THR A 151 -15.11 12.49 -10.26
CA THR A 151 -14.51 13.25 -9.14
C THR A 151 -15.19 14.60 -8.94
N ILE A 152 -15.46 15.31 -10.03
CA ILE A 152 -16.20 16.59 -10.00
C ILE A 152 -17.62 16.35 -9.48
N TYR A 153 -18.29 15.30 -9.93
CA TYR A 153 -19.63 14.93 -9.47
C TYR A 153 -19.65 14.51 -8.00
N GLY A 154 -18.68 13.67 -7.58
CA GLY A 154 -18.59 13.16 -6.22
C GLY A 154 -18.15 14.20 -5.20
N ARG A 155 -17.42 15.23 -5.60
CA ARG A 155 -16.98 16.32 -4.71
C ARG A 155 -17.27 17.67 -5.36
N GLN A 156 -18.45 18.20 -5.04
CA GLN A 156 -18.80 19.58 -5.36
C GLN A 156 -17.92 20.55 -4.54
N GLY A 157 -17.70 21.76 -5.05
CA GLY A 157 -16.88 22.78 -4.36
C GLY A 157 -15.39 22.80 -4.72
N GLY A 158 -14.97 22.22 -5.86
CA GLY A 158 -13.54 22.21 -6.24
C GLY A 158 -12.87 23.59 -6.32
N LEU A 159 -13.62 24.66 -6.60
CA LEU A 159 -13.08 26.03 -6.64
C LEU A 159 -12.97 26.65 -5.23
N LEU A 160 -14.02 26.52 -4.44
CA LEU A 160 -14.18 27.07 -3.09
C LEU A 160 -14.86 26.02 -2.22
N GLN A 161 -14.17 25.57 -1.17
CA GLN A 161 -14.69 24.61 -0.20
C GLN A 161 -14.31 25.06 1.22
N GLY A 162 -15.29 25.47 2.02
CA GLY A 162 -15.01 26.05 3.34
C GLY A 162 -14.28 25.13 4.31
N SER A 163 -14.60 23.82 4.33
CA SER A 163 -13.92 22.85 5.20
C SER A 163 -13.52 21.60 4.43
N TYR A 164 -12.30 21.13 4.68
CA TYR A 164 -11.69 19.93 4.08
C TYR A 164 -12.55 18.65 4.25
N ASN A 165 -13.27 18.55 5.36
CA ASN A 165 -14.04 17.36 5.73
C ASN A 165 -15.48 17.36 5.17
N VAL A 166 -15.94 18.48 4.64
CA VAL A 166 -17.29 18.56 4.06
C VAL A 166 -17.28 17.92 2.67
N VAL A 167 -18.20 17.00 2.44
CA VAL A 167 -18.34 16.33 1.16
C VAL A 167 -19.81 16.32 0.78
N ASP A 168 -20.17 17.18 -0.15
CA ASP A 168 -21.58 17.42 -0.50
C ASP A 168 -22.10 16.45 -1.58
N GLY A 169 -21.22 15.67 -2.20
CA GLY A 169 -21.62 14.70 -3.22
C GLY A 169 -22.08 13.35 -2.65
N PRO A 170 -22.76 12.52 -3.47
CA PRO A 170 -23.21 11.20 -3.05
C PRO A 170 -22.05 10.33 -2.53
N SER A 171 -22.23 9.70 -1.37
CA SER A 171 -21.17 8.94 -0.69
C SER A 171 -20.54 7.84 -1.56
N TRP A 172 -21.34 7.19 -2.41
CA TRP A 172 -20.85 6.18 -3.37
C TRP A 172 -19.93 6.80 -4.43
N ALA A 173 -20.24 8.00 -4.92
CA ALA A 173 -19.45 8.69 -5.94
C ALA A 173 -18.13 9.21 -5.35
N VAL A 174 -18.16 9.68 -4.10
CA VAL A 174 -16.95 10.04 -3.33
C VAL A 174 -16.04 8.83 -3.14
N ALA A 175 -16.60 7.71 -2.71
CA ALA A 175 -15.84 6.48 -2.50
C ALA A 175 -15.22 5.98 -3.82
N LEU A 176 -16.02 5.94 -4.89
CA LEU A 176 -15.60 5.48 -6.19
C LEU A 176 -14.56 6.40 -6.83
N SER A 177 -14.73 7.73 -6.75
CA SER A 177 -13.74 8.68 -7.26
C SER A 177 -12.38 8.56 -6.55
N ASN A 178 -12.37 8.36 -5.23
CA ASN A 178 -11.13 8.14 -4.49
C ASN A 178 -10.42 6.84 -4.90
N ALA A 179 -11.19 5.78 -5.18
CA ALA A 179 -10.64 4.51 -5.63
C ALA A 179 -10.14 4.57 -7.08
N ILE A 180 -10.86 5.28 -7.96
CA ILE A 180 -10.53 5.39 -9.39
C ILE A 180 -9.42 6.40 -9.66
N ALA A 181 -9.24 7.44 -8.84
CA ALA A 181 -8.30 8.52 -9.12
C ALA A 181 -6.86 8.04 -9.46
N PRO A 182 -6.21 7.15 -8.67
CA PRO A 182 -4.89 6.64 -9.02
C PRO A 182 -4.87 5.88 -10.36
N LEU A 183 -5.94 5.12 -10.64
CA LEU A 183 -6.08 4.37 -11.90
C LEU A 183 -6.28 5.29 -13.10
N ALA A 184 -7.14 6.31 -12.96
CA ALA A 184 -7.39 7.31 -13.98
C ALA A 184 -6.11 8.10 -14.32
N ILE A 185 -5.33 8.49 -13.30
CA ILE A 185 -4.03 9.13 -13.49
C ILE A 185 -3.07 8.17 -14.19
N LEU A 186 -3.03 6.90 -13.78
CA LEU A 186 -2.17 5.89 -14.39
C LEU A 186 -2.49 5.72 -15.89
N VAL A 187 -3.75 5.52 -16.27
CA VAL A 187 -4.12 5.31 -17.68
C VAL A 187 -3.80 6.54 -18.55
N LEU A 188 -4.05 7.76 -18.04
CA LEU A 188 -3.66 8.97 -18.76
C LEU A 188 -2.13 9.09 -18.86
N SER A 189 -1.41 8.74 -17.81
CA SER A 189 0.06 8.75 -17.80
C SER A 189 0.67 7.75 -18.80
N ILE A 190 0.03 6.59 -18.98
CA ILE A 190 0.42 5.60 -19.98
C ILE A 190 0.28 6.19 -21.38
N VAL A 191 -0.86 6.82 -21.69
CA VAL A 191 -1.09 7.44 -23.02
C VAL A 191 -0.17 8.64 -23.24
N ALA A 192 0.03 9.49 -22.23
CA ALA A 192 0.91 10.65 -22.30
C ALA A 192 2.38 10.30 -22.57
N SER A 193 2.78 9.06 -22.24
CA SER A 193 4.14 8.54 -22.46
C SER A 193 4.37 8.02 -23.88
N LYS A 194 3.33 7.88 -24.71
CA LYS A 194 3.41 7.41 -26.10
C LYS A 194 3.29 8.59 -27.08
N PRO A 195 3.99 8.57 -28.23
CA PRO A 195 3.73 9.52 -29.30
C PRO A 195 2.35 9.23 -29.94
N GLY A 196 1.54 10.26 -30.16
CA GLY A 196 0.22 10.12 -30.80
C GLY A 196 -0.68 11.33 -30.58
N PRO A 197 -1.81 11.42 -31.31
CA PRO A 197 -2.75 12.55 -31.22
C PRO A 197 -3.39 12.68 -29.82
N TRP A 198 -3.61 11.54 -29.15
CA TRP A 198 -4.19 11.49 -27.80
C TRP A 198 -3.24 11.95 -26.68
N ARG A 199 -1.94 12.11 -26.97
CA ARG A 199 -0.92 12.46 -25.99
C ARG A 199 -1.23 13.78 -25.29
N TRP A 200 -1.60 14.82 -26.06
CA TRP A 200 -1.89 16.14 -25.51
C TRP A 200 -3.14 16.15 -24.66
N LEU A 201 -4.19 15.45 -25.08
CA LEU A 201 -5.40 15.27 -24.28
C LEU A 201 -5.08 14.54 -22.96
N ALA A 202 -4.22 13.53 -23.00
CA ALA A 202 -3.79 12.85 -21.79
C ALA A 202 -3.00 13.77 -20.84
N ILE A 203 -2.07 14.59 -21.37
CA ILE A 203 -1.32 15.59 -20.58
C ILE A 203 -2.27 16.62 -19.94
N ILE A 204 -3.25 17.12 -20.69
CA ILE A 204 -4.27 18.05 -20.17
C ILE A 204 -5.08 17.36 -19.06
N GLY A 205 -5.50 16.11 -19.27
CA GLY A 205 -6.21 15.33 -18.25
C GLY A 205 -5.39 15.11 -16.96
N ILE A 206 -4.08 14.85 -17.09
CA ILE A 206 -3.14 14.77 -15.96
C ILE A 206 -3.07 16.11 -15.21
N GLY A 207 -3.00 17.23 -15.94
CA GLY A 207 -3.03 18.57 -15.35
C GLY A 207 -4.33 18.85 -14.60
N ILE A 208 -5.49 18.49 -15.16
CA ILE A 208 -6.79 18.61 -14.50
C ILE A 208 -6.83 17.75 -13.23
N TRP A 209 -6.34 16.51 -13.29
CA TRP A 209 -6.25 15.66 -12.09
C TRP A 209 -5.36 16.26 -11.01
N PHE A 210 -4.21 16.81 -11.38
CA PHE A 210 -3.33 17.48 -10.43
C PHE A 210 -4.07 18.65 -9.76
N LEU A 211 -4.77 19.50 -10.53
CA LEU A 211 -5.57 20.60 -9.99
C LEU A 211 -6.71 20.12 -9.09
N LEU A 212 -7.43 19.05 -9.46
CA LEU A 212 -8.49 18.48 -8.62
C LEU A 212 -7.96 17.89 -7.32
N LEU A 213 -6.80 17.23 -7.35
CA LEU A 213 -6.16 16.70 -6.15
C LEU A 213 -5.61 17.83 -5.27
N PHE A 214 -5.04 18.86 -5.90
CA PHE A 214 -4.56 20.10 -5.25
C PHE A 214 -5.70 20.81 -4.54
N ALA A 215 -6.80 21.09 -5.24
CA ALA A 215 -8.01 21.68 -4.69
C ALA A 215 -8.50 20.96 -3.43
N ARG A 216 -8.34 19.64 -3.39
CA ARG A 216 -8.79 18.79 -2.31
C ARG A 216 -7.77 18.60 -1.19
N ALA A 217 -6.59 19.23 -1.25
CA ALA A 217 -5.46 18.93 -0.35
C ALA A 217 -5.25 17.41 -0.18
N SER A 218 -5.28 16.68 -1.29
CA SER A 218 -5.22 15.21 -1.29
C SER A 218 -3.78 14.71 -1.18
N ARG A 219 -3.54 13.73 -0.29
CA ARG A 219 -2.25 13.03 -0.20
C ARG A 219 -1.88 12.28 -1.49
N THR A 220 -2.85 12.01 -2.38
CA THR A 220 -2.60 11.39 -3.69
C THR A 220 -1.68 12.24 -4.58
N ILE A 221 -1.59 13.56 -4.36
CA ILE A 221 -0.62 14.42 -5.07
C ILE A 221 0.81 13.96 -4.82
N ALA A 222 1.14 13.56 -3.58
CA ALA A 222 2.47 13.08 -3.24
C ALA A 222 2.83 11.79 -4.00
N VAL A 223 1.83 10.96 -4.31
CA VAL A 223 2.01 9.69 -5.03
C VAL A 223 2.07 9.91 -6.55
N PHE A 224 1.74 11.11 -7.04
CA PHE A 224 1.67 11.43 -8.46
C PHE A 224 2.99 11.16 -9.24
N PRO A 225 4.18 11.54 -8.74
CA PRO A 225 5.45 11.22 -9.41
C PRO A 225 5.71 9.72 -9.51
N ILE A 226 5.28 8.95 -8.50
CA ILE A 226 5.39 7.48 -8.49
C ILE A 226 4.50 6.89 -9.60
N ILE A 227 3.25 7.38 -9.72
CA ILE A 227 2.33 6.92 -10.77
C ILE A 227 2.89 7.23 -12.16
N LEU A 228 3.46 8.41 -12.38
CA LEU A 228 4.08 8.79 -13.66
C LEU A 228 5.27 7.88 -14.00
N LEU A 229 6.14 7.61 -13.03
CA LEU A 229 7.28 6.70 -13.25
C LEU A 229 6.82 5.27 -13.49
N PHE A 230 5.79 4.82 -12.77
CA PHE A 230 5.17 3.52 -12.99
C PHE A 230 4.54 3.42 -14.38
N ALA A 231 3.81 4.44 -14.82
CA ALA A 231 3.22 4.51 -16.16
C ALA A 231 4.28 4.43 -17.27
N ARG A 232 5.47 5.00 -17.05
CA ARG A 232 6.59 4.88 -17.98
C ARG A 232 7.04 3.43 -18.18
N THR A 233 6.80 2.53 -17.24
CA THR A 233 7.13 1.10 -17.43
C THR A 233 6.23 0.39 -18.45
N PHE A 234 5.12 1.02 -18.86
CA PHE A 234 4.20 0.52 -19.88
C PHE A 234 4.62 0.91 -21.31
N THR A 235 5.65 1.74 -21.48
CA THR A 235 6.15 2.10 -22.82
C THR A 235 7.30 1.19 -23.24
N SER A 236 7.24 0.70 -24.47
CA SER A 236 8.22 -0.25 -25.00
C SER A 236 9.63 0.36 -24.97
N GLY A 237 10.57 -0.39 -24.37
CA GLY A 237 11.98 0.00 -24.28
C GLY A 237 12.32 1.01 -23.17
N ALA A 238 11.36 1.49 -22.39
CA ALA A 238 11.65 2.39 -21.29
C ALA A 238 12.29 1.64 -20.11
N ARG A 239 13.53 2.01 -19.77
CA ARG A 239 14.21 1.54 -18.57
C ARG A 239 14.03 2.55 -17.44
N VAL A 240 13.59 2.08 -16.27
CA VAL A 240 13.58 2.90 -15.05
C VAL A 240 15.02 3.06 -14.58
N ARG A 241 15.55 4.28 -14.68
CA ARG A 241 16.91 4.59 -14.25
C ARG A 241 16.90 4.88 -12.73
N PRO A 242 17.93 4.46 -11.98
CA PRO A 242 17.99 4.69 -10.52
C PRO A 242 17.81 6.16 -10.12
N HIS A 243 18.40 7.10 -10.86
CA HIS A 243 18.21 8.53 -10.58
C HIS A 243 16.77 9.00 -10.75
N SER A 244 15.99 8.40 -11.66
CA SER A 244 14.56 8.72 -11.81
C SER A 244 13.77 8.27 -10.58
N VAL A 245 14.15 7.13 -9.98
CA VAL A 245 13.57 6.67 -8.71
C VAL A 245 13.90 7.66 -7.59
N ALA A 246 15.16 8.09 -7.47
CA ALA A 246 15.57 9.07 -6.48
C ALA A 246 14.81 10.41 -6.63
N LEU A 247 14.70 10.93 -7.85
CA LEU A 247 13.94 12.15 -8.13
C LEU A 247 12.46 12.01 -7.79
N VAL A 248 11.86 10.85 -8.05
CA VAL A 248 10.47 10.56 -7.68
C VAL A 248 10.30 10.53 -6.17
N VAL A 249 11.22 9.90 -5.44
CA VAL A 249 11.18 9.87 -3.97
C VAL A 249 11.27 11.29 -3.42
N ILE A 250 12.23 12.10 -3.88
CA ILE A 250 12.38 13.50 -3.46
C ILE A 250 11.12 14.30 -3.81
N GLY A 251 10.61 14.16 -5.04
CA GLY A 251 9.40 14.83 -5.49
C GLY A 251 8.17 14.44 -4.67
N THR A 252 8.02 13.17 -4.29
CA THR A 252 6.95 12.69 -3.41
C THR A 252 7.03 13.32 -2.03
N ILE A 253 8.23 13.36 -1.42
CA ILE A 253 8.43 13.97 -0.10
C ILE A 253 8.08 15.46 -0.15
N PHE A 254 8.51 16.16 -1.20
CA PHE A 254 8.21 17.58 -1.39
C PHE A 254 6.70 17.83 -1.62
N LEU A 255 6.08 17.09 -2.54
CA LEU A 255 4.65 17.21 -2.83
C LEU A 255 3.74 16.80 -1.68
N MET A 256 4.24 16.03 -0.71
CA MET A 256 3.50 15.70 0.51
C MET A 256 3.26 16.92 1.42
N GLN A 257 4.05 17.98 1.30
CA GLN A 257 3.84 19.20 2.09
C GLN A 257 2.57 19.95 1.68
N LEU A 258 2.26 20.00 0.37
CA LEU A 258 1.07 20.69 -0.15
C LEU A 258 -0.24 20.21 0.52
N PRO A 259 -0.56 18.91 0.59
CA PRO A 259 -1.77 18.46 1.26
C PRO A 259 -1.72 18.59 2.79
N LEU A 260 -0.54 18.65 3.42
CA LEU A 260 -0.44 18.87 4.86
C LEU A 260 -0.75 20.32 5.22
N VAL A 261 -0.09 21.26 4.54
CA VAL A 261 -0.29 22.71 4.72
C VAL A 261 -1.71 23.10 4.30
N GLY A 262 -2.19 22.59 3.15
CA GLY A 262 -3.52 22.89 2.66
C GLY A 262 -4.66 22.40 3.57
N ARG A 263 -4.45 21.33 4.35
CA ARG A 263 -5.43 20.88 5.36
C ARG A 263 -5.46 21.74 6.61
N ALA A 264 -4.35 22.40 6.91
CA ALA A 264 -4.22 23.31 8.03
C ALA A 264 -4.68 24.74 7.68
N ASN A 265 -5.08 25.00 6.44
CA ASN A 265 -5.50 26.32 5.98
C ASN A 265 -6.81 26.74 6.67
N PRO A 266 -6.82 27.85 7.44
CA PRO A 266 -8.04 28.36 8.08
C PRO A 266 -9.07 28.85 7.07
N ASP A 267 -8.64 29.28 5.88
CA ASP A 267 -9.52 29.82 4.83
C ASP A 267 -10.22 28.71 4.01
N GLY A 268 -10.01 27.45 4.38
CA GLY A 268 -10.60 26.28 3.75
C GLY A 268 -9.73 25.67 2.66
N VAL A 269 -10.35 24.82 1.84
CA VAL A 269 -9.70 24.12 0.71
C VAL A 269 -10.39 24.49 -0.61
N GLY A 270 -9.75 24.17 -1.72
CA GLY A 270 -10.19 24.57 -3.06
C GLY A 270 -9.04 25.17 -3.84
N ILE A 271 -9.20 25.27 -5.17
CA ILE A 271 -8.15 25.83 -6.03
C ILE A 271 -7.79 27.24 -5.59
N ILE A 272 -8.80 28.09 -5.33
CA ILE A 272 -8.57 29.51 -4.99
C ILE A 272 -7.87 29.67 -3.63
N PRO A 273 -8.42 29.19 -2.50
CA PRO A 273 -7.80 29.41 -1.19
C PRO A 273 -6.41 28.78 -1.08
N LEU A 274 -6.19 27.61 -1.70
CA LEU A 274 -4.88 26.97 -1.67
C LEU A 274 -3.87 27.68 -2.59
N THR A 275 -4.30 28.20 -3.74
CA THR A 275 -3.42 29.03 -4.58
C THR A 275 -3.07 30.33 -3.86
N GLN A 276 -4.03 30.97 -3.19
CA GLN A 276 -3.79 32.14 -2.36
C GLN A 276 -2.81 31.84 -1.24
N GLN A 277 -2.94 30.71 -0.54
CA GLN A 277 -1.98 30.29 0.49
C GLN A 277 -0.57 30.10 -0.09
N VAL A 278 -0.44 29.40 -1.22
CA VAL A 278 0.87 29.19 -1.89
C VAL A 278 1.52 30.51 -2.30
N LEU A 279 0.73 31.46 -2.81
CA LEU A 279 1.25 32.74 -3.31
C LEU A 279 1.52 33.75 -2.18
N SER A 280 0.67 33.78 -1.15
CA SER A 280 0.77 34.76 -0.06
C SER A 280 1.67 34.31 1.08
N ARG A 281 1.82 33.00 1.29
CA ARG A 281 2.61 32.40 2.37
C ARG A 281 3.46 31.22 1.89
N PRO A 282 4.32 31.41 0.86
CA PRO A 282 5.17 30.34 0.35
C PRO A 282 6.08 29.74 1.44
N GLU A 283 6.48 30.54 2.42
CA GLU A 283 7.26 30.09 3.56
C GLU A 283 6.56 29.01 4.39
N GLU A 284 5.22 29.01 4.52
CA GLU A 284 4.52 27.92 5.22
C GLU A 284 4.73 26.56 4.51
N ILE A 285 4.99 26.56 3.20
CA ILE A 285 5.25 25.35 2.41
C ILE A 285 6.74 24.98 2.43
N PHE A 286 7.63 25.96 2.25
CA PHE A 286 9.07 25.71 2.14
C PHE A 286 9.78 25.64 3.49
N SER A 287 9.50 26.59 4.41
CA SER A 287 10.02 26.56 5.78
C SER A 287 9.27 25.57 6.67
N GLY A 288 8.02 25.25 6.31
CA GLY A 288 7.25 24.16 6.93
C GLY A 288 7.73 22.76 6.54
N PHE A 289 8.76 22.62 5.70
CA PHE A 289 9.41 21.34 5.46
C PHE A 289 10.11 20.85 6.73
N SER A 290 9.35 20.14 7.56
CA SER A 290 9.89 19.40 8.68
C SER A 290 9.83 17.91 8.37
N LEU A 291 11.00 17.27 8.37
CA LEU A 291 11.09 15.81 8.37
C LEU A 291 10.33 15.24 9.59
N GLY A 292 10.37 15.92 10.73
CA GLY A 292 9.57 15.63 11.93
C GLY A 292 8.06 15.70 11.68
N GLY A 293 7.58 16.61 10.82
CA GLY A 293 6.17 16.71 10.41
C GLY A 293 5.69 15.51 9.60
N ILE A 294 6.52 15.06 8.64
CA ILE A 294 6.24 13.86 7.83
C ILE A 294 6.31 12.60 8.71
N LEU A 295 7.40 12.45 9.46
CA LEU A 295 7.59 11.31 10.36
C LEU A 295 6.52 11.29 11.45
N GLY A 296 6.13 12.45 11.97
CA GLY A 296 5.09 12.61 12.97
C GLY A 296 3.74 12.08 12.49
N ASN A 297 3.39 12.26 11.21
CA ASN A 297 2.17 11.68 10.64
C ASN A 297 2.17 10.15 10.59
N ILE A 298 3.33 9.51 10.58
CA ILE A 298 3.48 8.04 10.58
C ILE A 298 3.61 7.53 12.02
N LEU A 299 4.48 8.16 12.82
CA LEU A 299 4.83 7.70 14.17
C LEU A 299 3.78 8.07 15.22
N PHE A 300 2.86 9.00 14.93
CA PHE A 300 1.68 9.27 15.78
C PHE A 300 0.86 8.00 16.07
N THR A 301 0.95 6.99 15.20
CA THR A 301 0.32 5.69 15.41
C THR A 301 0.70 5.05 16.75
N GLY A 302 1.95 5.16 17.21
CA GLY A 302 2.38 4.53 18.46
C GLY A 302 1.61 5.03 19.69
N PRO A 303 1.70 6.33 20.02
CA PRO A 303 0.89 6.95 21.07
C PRO A 303 -0.61 6.66 20.93
N LEU A 304 -1.14 6.71 19.70
CA LEU A 304 -2.53 6.43 19.43
C LEU A 304 -2.90 4.98 19.78
N THR A 305 -2.08 4.00 19.40
CA THR A 305 -2.31 2.58 19.72
C THR A 305 -2.34 2.36 21.22
N GLY A 306 -1.40 2.93 21.97
CA GLY A 306 -1.40 2.84 23.44
C GLY A 306 -2.65 3.45 24.04
N VAL A 307 -3.02 4.68 23.64
CA VAL A 307 -4.20 5.37 24.18
C VAL A 307 -5.48 4.59 23.88
N VAL A 308 -5.64 4.10 22.67
CA VAL A 308 -6.83 3.35 22.25
C VAL A 308 -6.90 1.99 22.97
N ALA A 309 -5.78 1.31 23.18
CA ALA A 309 -5.75 0.02 23.86
C ALA A 309 -6.27 0.06 25.31
N ASN A 310 -6.31 1.25 25.93
CA ASN A 310 -6.87 1.45 27.28
C ASN A 310 -8.30 2.01 27.26
N ARG A 311 -8.93 2.12 26.10
CA ARG A 311 -10.35 2.53 25.98
C ARG A 311 -11.24 1.30 26.06
N GLN A 312 -12.39 1.44 26.70
CA GLN A 312 -13.42 0.42 26.65
C GLN A 312 -14.12 0.49 25.28
N ILE A 313 -14.08 -0.61 24.54
CA ILE A 313 -14.76 -0.74 23.25
C ILE A 313 -15.82 -1.84 23.40
N PRO A 314 -17.10 -1.56 23.11
CA PRO A 314 -18.15 -2.57 23.15
C PRO A 314 -17.81 -3.79 22.28
N LEU A 315 -18.09 -5.01 22.76
CA LEU A 315 -17.77 -6.24 22.06
C LEU A 315 -18.52 -6.34 20.72
N GLU A 316 -19.72 -5.79 20.66
CA GLU A 316 -20.53 -5.71 19.45
C GLU A 316 -19.81 -4.92 18.34
N ALA A 317 -19.11 -3.84 18.72
CA ALA A 317 -18.33 -3.04 17.78
C ALA A 317 -17.19 -3.83 17.13
N PHE A 318 -16.60 -4.80 17.85
CA PHE A 318 -15.59 -5.71 17.30
C PHE A 318 -16.19 -6.62 16.23
N TRP A 319 -17.33 -7.26 16.51
CA TRP A 319 -18.01 -8.14 15.55
C TRP A 319 -18.46 -7.38 14.30
N VAL A 320 -19.01 -6.18 14.48
CA VAL A 320 -19.33 -5.28 13.37
C VAL A 320 -18.07 -4.92 12.58
N SER A 321 -16.93 -4.73 13.24
CA SER A 321 -15.69 -4.36 12.55
C SER A 321 -15.15 -5.48 11.67
N ILE A 322 -15.17 -6.73 12.11
CA ILE A 322 -14.65 -7.85 11.31
C ILE A 322 -15.64 -8.38 10.26
N ASN A 323 -16.90 -7.97 10.32
CA ASN A 323 -17.96 -8.42 9.41
C ASN A 323 -17.72 -7.92 7.95
N PRO A 324 -17.68 -8.82 6.94
CA PRO A 324 -17.42 -8.47 5.54
C PRO A 324 -18.54 -7.67 4.86
N LEU A 325 -19.76 -7.66 5.43
CA LEU A 325 -20.91 -7.00 4.83
C LEU A 325 -20.73 -5.48 4.71
N PRO A 326 -21.47 -4.80 3.81
CA PRO A 326 -21.49 -3.35 3.72
C PRO A 326 -21.77 -2.67 5.07
N GLY A 327 -21.24 -1.46 5.27
CA GLY A 327 -21.35 -0.72 6.55
C GLY A 327 -22.78 -0.49 7.02
N SER A 328 -23.70 -0.19 6.11
CA SER A 328 -25.12 -0.03 6.43
C SER A 328 -25.77 -1.32 6.91
N TRP A 329 -25.36 -2.47 6.39
CA TRP A 329 -25.93 -3.78 6.74
C TRP A 329 -25.34 -4.34 8.02
N ALA A 330 -24.07 -4.02 8.30
CA ALA A 330 -23.39 -4.46 9.51
C ALA A 330 -23.65 -3.57 10.74
N GLY A 331 -24.42 -2.46 10.62
CA GLY A 331 -24.65 -1.53 11.74
C GLY A 331 -23.48 -0.57 12.03
N TRP A 332 -22.56 -0.37 11.07
CA TRP A 332 -21.37 0.46 11.27
C TRP A 332 -21.68 1.93 11.61
N SER A 333 -22.84 2.44 11.20
CA SER A 333 -23.26 3.82 11.49
C SER A 333 -23.35 4.14 12.98
N GLU A 334 -23.64 3.14 13.81
CA GLU A 334 -23.76 3.27 15.27
C GLU A 334 -22.38 3.42 15.91
N TYR A 335 -21.39 2.66 15.42
CA TYR A 335 -20.07 2.59 16.03
C TYR A 335 -19.05 3.59 15.45
N LYS A 336 -19.25 4.07 14.22
CA LYS A 336 -18.28 4.99 13.56
C LYS A 336 -18.02 6.26 14.37
N GLY A 337 -18.98 6.69 15.19
CA GLY A 337 -18.92 7.91 16.01
C GLY A 337 -18.16 7.72 17.32
N ILE A 338 -18.11 6.50 17.85
CA ILE A 338 -17.44 6.18 19.12
C ILE A 338 -16.02 5.63 18.92
N LEU A 339 -15.73 5.02 17.77
CA LEU A 339 -14.41 4.47 17.42
C LEU A 339 -13.46 5.54 16.86
N ARG A 340 -13.35 6.65 17.57
CA ARG A 340 -12.55 7.82 17.20
C ARG A 340 -12.11 8.59 18.45
N VAL A 341 -10.91 9.16 18.39
CA VAL A 341 -10.39 10.04 19.46
C VAL A 341 -11.05 11.41 19.36
N ASP A 342 -11.21 11.91 18.15
CA ASP A 342 -11.92 13.15 17.84
C ASP A 342 -12.69 13.02 16.51
N SER A 343 -13.25 14.11 16.01
CA SER A 343 -14.03 14.11 14.75
C SER A 343 -13.24 13.64 13.51
N SER A 344 -11.91 13.72 13.54
CA SER A 344 -11.00 13.51 12.41
C SER A 344 -10.06 12.30 12.54
N THR A 345 -9.89 11.80 13.76
CA THR A 345 -8.87 10.82 14.14
C THR A 345 -9.57 9.54 14.58
N PRO A 346 -9.73 8.54 13.70
CA PRO A 346 -10.30 7.27 14.08
C PRO A 346 -9.36 6.55 15.07
N TYR A 347 -9.91 5.60 15.80
CA TYR A 347 -9.08 4.60 16.46
C TYR A 347 -8.30 3.82 15.40
N ASN A 348 -7.07 3.41 15.72
CA ASN A 348 -6.31 2.52 14.86
C ASN A 348 -6.59 1.05 15.22
N ALA A 349 -6.53 0.18 14.21
CA ALA A 349 -6.91 -1.21 14.35
C ALA A 349 -6.11 -1.97 15.41
N LEU A 350 -4.81 -1.70 15.54
CA LEU A 350 -3.98 -2.33 16.58
C LEU A 350 -4.43 -1.94 17.99
N GLY A 351 -4.76 -0.67 18.21
CA GLY A 351 -5.30 -0.19 19.48
C GLY A 351 -6.66 -0.80 19.77
N GLU A 352 -7.54 -0.90 18.77
CA GLU A 352 -8.85 -1.56 18.92
C GLU A 352 -8.70 -3.03 19.31
N LEU A 353 -7.80 -3.77 18.66
CA LEU A 353 -7.52 -5.16 19.00
C LEU A 353 -6.91 -5.29 20.40
N GLY A 354 -6.01 -4.38 20.79
CA GLY A 354 -5.45 -4.32 22.14
C GLY A 354 -6.53 -4.10 23.20
N ALA A 355 -7.47 -3.19 22.95
CA ALA A 355 -8.59 -2.88 23.83
C ALA A 355 -9.59 -4.05 24.00
N GLN A 356 -9.76 -4.87 22.95
CA GLN A 356 -10.58 -6.09 23.03
C GLN A 356 -9.88 -7.25 23.76
N GLY A 357 -8.57 -7.13 24.00
CA GLY A 357 -7.77 -8.10 24.75
C GLY A 357 -6.89 -9.00 23.89
N TRP A 358 -5.92 -9.65 24.54
CA TRP A 358 -4.87 -10.42 23.89
C TRP A 358 -5.39 -11.56 23.00
N PHE A 359 -6.49 -12.20 23.38
CA PHE A 359 -7.10 -13.26 22.58
C PHE A 359 -7.57 -12.74 21.22
N ALA A 360 -8.29 -11.60 21.18
CA ALA A 360 -8.77 -11.00 19.95
C ALA A 360 -7.59 -10.55 19.07
N LEU A 361 -6.57 -9.92 19.66
CA LEU A 361 -5.36 -9.51 18.96
C LEU A 361 -4.66 -10.71 18.29
N VAL A 362 -4.38 -11.77 19.04
CA VAL A 362 -3.70 -12.97 18.52
C VAL A 362 -4.53 -13.68 17.46
N ALA A 363 -5.82 -13.89 17.72
CA ALA A 363 -6.71 -14.61 16.79
C ALA A 363 -6.83 -13.87 15.45
N VAL A 364 -7.05 -12.55 15.47
CA VAL A 364 -7.17 -11.75 14.25
C VAL A 364 -5.82 -11.66 13.53
N ALA A 365 -4.72 -11.39 14.24
CA ALA A 365 -3.39 -11.32 13.63
C ALA A 365 -3.03 -12.64 12.94
N PHE A 366 -3.23 -13.77 13.61
CA PHE A 366 -3.01 -15.11 13.07
C PHE A 366 -3.86 -15.37 11.83
N ALA A 367 -5.16 -15.09 11.89
CA ALA A 367 -6.07 -15.27 10.77
C ALA A 367 -5.66 -14.43 9.55
N VAL A 368 -5.29 -13.15 9.77
CA VAL A 368 -4.83 -12.28 8.69
C VAL A 368 -3.53 -12.80 8.07
N GLY A 369 -2.56 -13.21 8.88
CA GLY A 369 -1.31 -13.81 8.40
C GLY A 369 -1.55 -15.05 7.54
N LEU A 370 -2.41 -15.95 8.02
CA LEU A 370 -2.85 -17.15 7.31
C LEU A 370 -3.49 -16.81 5.96
N LEU A 371 -4.45 -15.88 5.94
CA LEU A 371 -5.20 -15.51 4.74
C LEU A 371 -4.32 -14.80 3.70
N LEU A 372 -3.39 -13.95 4.12
CA LEU A 372 -2.45 -13.30 3.20
C LEU A 372 -1.44 -14.29 2.61
N ALA A 373 -0.89 -15.20 3.42
CA ALA A 373 -0.03 -16.26 2.91
C ALA A 373 -0.78 -17.19 1.94
N LEU A 374 -2.01 -17.59 2.26
CA LEU A 374 -2.87 -18.36 1.35
C LEU A 374 -3.12 -17.59 0.04
N SER A 375 -3.34 -16.28 0.12
CA SER A 375 -3.52 -15.41 -1.05
C SER A 375 -2.29 -15.39 -1.96
N THR A 376 -1.08 -15.31 -1.38
CA THR A 376 0.17 -15.44 -2.18
C THR A 376 0.29 -16.80 -2.86
N ARG A 377 -0.15 -17.88 -2.18
CA ARG A 377 -0.15 -19.22 -2.75
C ARG A 377 -1.14 -19.36 -3.90
N ILE A 378 -2.35 -18.85 -3.75
CA ILE A 378 -3.35 -18.84 -4.84
C ILE A 378 -2.80 -18.06 -6.04
N ALA A 379 -2.26 -16.85 -5.82
CA ALA A 379 -1.67 -16.04 -6.88
C ALA A 379 -0.53 -16.77 -7.61
N SER A 380 0.31 -17.52 -6.89
CA SER A 380 1.43 -18.27 -7.47
C SER A 380 1.04 -19.48 -8.33
N ARG A 381 -0.22 -19.94 -8.23
CA ARG A 381 -0.76 -21.06 -9.01
C ARG A 381 -1.45 -20.63 -10.30
N LEU A 382 -1.65 -19.33 -10.49
CA LEU A 382 -2.16 -18.77 -11.73
C LEU A 382 -1.02 -18.64 -12.75
N ASP A 383 -1.37 -18.59 -14.03
CA ASP A 383 -0.42 -18.48 -15.13
C ASP A 383 -0.54 -17.13 -15.86
N GLY A 384 0.57 -16.69 -16.48
CA GLY A 384 0.63 -15.54 -17.38
C GLY A 384 0.08 -14.23 -16.78
N ALA A 385 -0.78 -13.55 -17.54
CA ALA A 385 -1.38 -12.27 -17.17
C ALA A 385 -2.22 -12.34 -15.87
N PHE A 386 -2.88 -13.47 -15.60
CA PHE A 386 -3.67 -13.66 -14.37
C PHE A 386 -2.77 -13.76 -13.13
N ALA A 387 -1.62 -14.45 -13.26
CA ALA A 387 -0.62 -14.53 -12.20
C ALA A 387 -0.08 -13.14 -11.81
N LEU A 388 0.22 -12.32 -12.82
CA LEU A 388 0.66 -10.94 -12.63
C LEU A 388 -0.43 -10.12 -11.92
N ALA A 389 -1.66 -10.14 -12.44
CA ALA A 389 -2.77 -9.39 -11.87
C ALA A 389 -3.05 -9.78 -10.41
N ALA A 390 -3.09 -11.09 -10.12
CA ALA A 390 -3.28 -11.61 -8.77
C ALA A 390 -2.16 -11.20 -7.82
N SER A 391 -0.91 -11.28 -8.26
CA SER A 391 0.22 -10.92 -7.42
C SER A 391 0.30 -9.41 -7.17
N LEU A 392 -0.02 -8.58 -8.16
CA LEU A 392 -0.12 -7.13 -8.00
C LEU A 392 -1.26 -6.75 -7.05
N LEU A 393 -2.41 -7.43 -7.16
CA LEU A 393 -3.53 -7.27 -6.23
C LEU A 393 -3.10 -7.59 -4.79
N VAL A 394 -2.50 -8.76 -4.57
CA VAL A 394 -2.04 -9.19 -3.24
C VAL A 394 -0.98 -8.22 -2.71
N LEU A 395 0.02 -7.86 -3.50
CA LEU A 395 1.07 -6.93 -3.09
C LEU A 395 0.49 -5.54 -2.75
N GLY A 396 -0.29 -4.96 -3.65
CA GLY A 396 -0.84 -3.61 -3.49
C GLY A 396 -1.78 -3.51 -2.27
N ILE A 397 -2.68 -4.48 -2.11
CA ILE A 397 -3.59 -4.47 -0.96
C ILE A 397 -2.84 -4.82 0.33
N THR A 398 -1.80 -5.65 0.31
CA THR A 398 -0.99 -5.93 1.51
C THR A 398 -0.21 -4.70 1.97
N VAL A 399 0.36 -3.92 1.04
CA VAL A 399 0.96 -2.61 1.36
C VAL A 399 -0.09 -1.69 1.97
N PHE A 400 -1.28 -1.62 1.37
CA PHE A 400 -2.34 -0.76 1.89
C PHE A 400 -2.87 -1.22 3.26
N PHE A 401 -2.97 -2.52 3.48
CA PHE A 401 -3.32 -3.12 4.77
C PHE A 401 -2.29 -2.74 5.85
N SER A 402 -1.00 -2.78 5.52
CA SER A 402 0.09 -2.44 6.44
C SER A 402 0.01 -0.99 6.93
N VAL A 403 -0.38 -0.06 6.06
CA VAL A 403 -0.65 1.34 6.46
C VAL A 403 -2.00 1.45 7.17
N SER A 404 -3.00 0.71 6.69
CA SER A 404 -4.36 0.77 7.22
C SER A 404 -4.43 0.35 8.68
N ILE A 405 -3.79 -0.77 9.06
CA ILE A 405 -3.81 -1.30 10.43
C ILE A 405 -3.20 -0.31 11.44
N LEU A 406 -2.31 0.57 10.97
CA LEU A 406 -1.61 1.58 11.76
C LEU A 406 -2.40 2.89 11.92
N GLN A 407 -3.24 3.25 10.94
CA GLN A 407 -3.83 4.59 10.86
C GLN A 407 -5.35 4.63 10.84
N TYR A 408 -6.00 3.50 10.57
CA TYR A 408 -7.44 3.41 10.39
C TYR A 408 -8.03 2.33 11.29
N ASN A 409 -9.35 2.37 11.43
CA ASN A 409 -10.06 1.43 12.28
C ASN A 409 -9.98 -0.02 11.78
N LEU A 410 -10.20 -0.95 12.71
CA LEU A 410 -10.15 -2.39 12.48
C LEU A 410 -10.99 -2.81 11.27
N ARG A 411 -12.18 -2.23 11.14
CA ARG A 411 -13.09 -2.51 10.02
C ARG A 411 -12.49 -2.19 8.67
N SER A 412 -11.86 -1.02 8.54
CA SER A 412 -11.25 -0.58 7.28
C SER A 412 -10.11 -1.52 6.90
N SER A 413 -9.29 -1.93 7.86
CA SER A 413 -8.16 -2.83 7.62
C SER A 413 -8.60 -4.24 7.26
N VAL A 414 -9.53 -4.85 8.01
CA VAL A 414 -9.99 -6.22 7.76
C VAL A 414 -10.70 -6.35 6.41
N ARG A 415 -11.44 -5.32 5.97
CA ARG A 415 -12.05 -5.31 4.62
C ARG A 415 -11.05 -5.45 3.48
N LEU A 416 -9.81 -4.99 3.66
CA LEU A 416 -8.76 -5.17 2.65
C LEU A 416 -8.44 -6.65 2.44
N ILE A 417 -8.50 -7.47 3.50
CA ILE A 417 -8.32 -8.92 3.40
C ILE A 417 -9.47 -9.53 2.60
N TRP A 418 -10.71 -9.13 2.86
CA TRP A 418 -11.87 -9.55 2.08
C TRP A 418 -11.76 -9.16 0.60
N TYR A 419 -11.22 -7.98 0.30
CA TYR A 419 -10.99 -7.54 -1.08
C TYR A 419 -9.93 -8.37 -1.81
N ILE A 420 -8.87 -8.80 -1.13
CA ILE A 420 -7.90 -9.74 -1.71
C ILE A 420 -8.60 -11.05 -2.05
N LEU A 421 -9.34 -11.63 -1.12
CA LEU A 421 -10.01 -12.92 -1.34
C LEU A 421 -11.05 -12.84 -2.46
N GLY A 422 -11.89 -11.81 -2.46
CA GLY A 422 -12.88 -11.56 -3.51
C GLY A 422 -12.22 -11.33 -4.87
N GLY A 423 -11.19 -10.47 -4.92
CA GLY A 423 -10.47 -10.19 -6.16
C GLY A 423 -9.73 -11.40 -6.72
N LEU A 424 -9.08 -12.21 -5.87
CA LEU A 424 -8.44 -13.46 -6.29
C LEU A 424 -9.47 -14.46 -6.81
N THR A 425 -10.64 -14.56 -6.18
CA THR A 425 -11.73 -15.43 -6.64
C THR A 425 -12.18 -15.02 -8.05
N LEU A 426 -12.38 -13.72 -8.29
CA LEU A 426 -12.74 -13.19 -9.61
C LEU A 426 -11.66 -13.46 -10.67
N ILE A 427 -10.38 -13.22 -10.34
CA ILE A 427 -9.25 -13.46 -11.25
C ILE A 427 -9.14 -14.96 -11.57
N TRP A 428 -9.30 -15.82 -10.56
CA TRP A 428 -9.28 -17.27 -10.74
C TRP A 428 -10.44 -17.74 -11.64
N MET A 429 -11.67 -17.28 -11.40
CA MET A 429 -12.81 -17.60 -12.28
C MET A 429 -12.57 -17.11 -13.72
N ALA A 430 -12.04 -15.91 -13.90
CA ALA A 430 -11.68 -15.39 -15.22
C ALA A 430 -10.61 -16.25 -15.91
N SER A 431 -9.61 -16.74 -15.17
CA SER A 431 -8.55 -17.61 -15.69
C SER A 431 -9.09 -18.97 -16.18
N VAL A 432 -10.13 -19.49 -15.52
CA VAL A 432 -10.81 -20.73 -15.92
C VAL A 432 -11.69 -20.49 -17.14
N ALA A 433 -12.44 -19.38 -17.17
CA ALA A 433 -13.37 -19.06 -18.25
C ALA A 433 -12.68 -18.68 -19.56
N ILE A 434 -11.54 -17.98 -19.51
CA ILE A 434 -10.80 -17.46 -20.67
C ILE A 434 -9.76 -18.47 -21.17
N LYS A 435 -9.75 -19.72 -20.67
CA LYS A 435 -8.76 -20.73 -21.04
C LYS A 435 -8.70 -20.83 -22.56
N PRO A 436 -7.60 -20.37 -23.21
CA PRO A 436 -7.56 -20.33 -24.66
C PRO A 436 -7.81 -21.74 -25.12
N ARG A 437 -8.83 -21.94 -25.98
CA ARG A 437 -8.94 -23.17 -26.77
C ARG A 437 -7.56 -23.31 -27.37
N ARG A 438 -6.73 -24.21 -26.81
CA ARG A 438 -5.45 -24.59 -27.39
C ARG A 438 -5.84 -24.91 -28.80
N ALA A 439 -5.50 -24.00 -29.73
CA ALA A 439 -5.74 -24.21 -31.14
C ALA A 439 -5.13 -25.58 -31.35
N SER A 440 -5.99 -26.56 -31.54
CA SER A 440 -5.58 -27.92 -31.69
C SER A 440 -4.56 -27.83 -32.80
N SER A 441 -3.32 -28.13 -32.47
CA SER A 441 -2.30 -28.46 -33.44
C SER A 441 -2.72 -29.81 -34.04
N THR A 442 -3.93 -29.82 -34.61
CA THR A 442 -4.48 -30.85 -35.45
C THR A 442 -3.68 -30.74 -36.72
N GLY A 443 -2.73 -31.67 -36.84
CA GLY A 443 -2.41 -32.27 -38.11
C GLY A 443 -1.76 -31.34 -39.11
N ASN A 444 -0.52 -30.92 -38.81
CA ASN A 444 0.50 -31.00 -39.83
C ASN A 444 1.70 -31.77 -39.26
N GLN A 445 1.42 -32.99 -38.79
CA GLN A 445 2.36 -34.08 -39.04
C GLN A 445 2.39 -34.24 -40.57
N HIS A 446 3.20 -33.41 -41.23
CA HIS A 446 3.83 -33.84 -42.46
C HIS A 446 4.58 -35.11 -42.09
N THR A 447 3.98 -36.24 -42.42
CA THR A 447 4.68 -37.42 -42.91
C THR A 447 5.63 -36.97 -44.02
N HIS A 448 6.76 -36.36 -43.65
CA HIS A 448 7.97 -36.51 -44.44
C HIS A 448 8.49 -37.90 -44.10
N ALA A 449 8.02 -38.87 -44.88
CA ALA A 449 8.80 -40.05 -45.14
C ALA A 449 10.12 -39.54 -45.75
N ASP A 450 11.21 -39.65 -45.00
CA ASP A 450 12.56 -39.65 -45.55
C ASP A 450 12.94 -41.12 -45.77
N PRO A 451 12.88 -41.63 -47.00
CA PRO A 451 13.55 -42.87 -47.34
C PRO A 451 15.03 -42.55 -47.55
N MET A 452 15.88 -43.26 -46.82
CA MET A 452 17.24 -43.64 -47.22
C MET A 452 18.05 -42.64 -48.09
N SER A 453 18.99 -41.96 -47.44
CA SER A 453 20.35 -41.76 -47.95
C SER A 453 21.27 -41.70 -46.73
N ASP A 454 21.89 -42.80 -46.33
CA ASP A 454 23.09 -43.39 -46.93
C ASP A 454 24.29 -42.42 -46.97
N LEU A 455 25.43 -42.98 -46.57
CA LEU A 455 26.80 -42.49 -46.77
C LEU A 455 27.41 -41.54 -45.72
N SER A 456 28.15 -42.16 -44.79
CA SER A 456 29.63 -42.04 -44.66
C SER A 456 30.21 -40.62 -44.50
N GLN A 457 30.90 -40.23 -43.42
CA GLN A 457 32.22 -40.64 -42.91
C GLN A 457 32.63 -39.60 -41.80
N PRO A 458 33.90 -39.45 -41.38
CA PRO A 458 34.56 -40.21 -40.32
C PRO A 458 35.08 -39.31 -39.17
N SER A 459 35.58 -39.97 -38.14
CA SER A 459 36.45 -39.45 -37.08
C SER A 459 37.44 -38.36 -37.51
N GLN A 460 37.44 -37.23 -36.80
CA GLN A 460 38.66 -36.44 -36.62
C GLN A 460 38.98 -36.28 -35.14
N ILE A 461 40.08 -36.94 -34.80
CA ILE A 461 40.94 -36.80 -33.64
C ILE A 461 41.84 -35.58 -33.88
N ALA A 462 41.89 -34.65 -32.92
CA ALA A 462 43.03 -33.79 -32.54
C ALA A 462 42.49 -32.79 -31.49
N GLY A 463 42.99 -32.68 -30.25
CA GLY A 463 44.34 -32.87 -29.77
C GLY A 463 45.17 -31.60 -30.01
N LYS A 464 45.18 -30.66 -29.05
CA LYS A 464 46.35 -29.84 -28.65
C LYS A 464 46.02 -28.88 -27.51
N ASP A 465 46.78 -29.10 -26.43
CA ASP A 465 47.39 -28.19 -25.44
C ASP A 465 46.57 -27.07 -24.77
#